data_AF-A0A7J8XD26-F1
#
_entry.id   AF-A0A7J8XD26-F1
#
_cell.length_a   1.000
_cell.length_b   1.000
_cell.length_c   1.000
_cell.angle_alpha   90.00
_cell.angle_beta   90.00
_cell.angle_gamma   90.00
#
_symmetry.space_group_name_H-M   'P 1'
#
loop_
_entity.id
_entity.type
_entity.pdbx_description
1 polymer ?
#
loop_
_entity_poly.entity_id
_entity_poly.type
_entity_poly.pdbx_seq_one_letter_code
_entity_poly.pdbx_strand_id
1 'polypeptide(L)'
;MYCSVANASELNIQSPSLKELTLYFDPPDIDHSVVINAPNLVYFRYGGDIDRVYPLGNMKSLEKAQIYIWFGSETNAAHLYQGICNNYAGTQWKALCIEIPSCLSFHLKEIEIEIPRIDTLMIEVVSYFLDNAMVLERLIISMNWLTAIEKRKARNQLLQLLKSSKKCLIMIL
;
A
#
# COMPACT_ATOMS: atom_id res chain seq x y z
N MET A 1 4.93 15.00 -10.11
CA MET A 1 3.77 15.43 -10.93
C MET A 1 2.51 15.20 -10.11
N TYR A 2 1.63 16.21 -10.02
CA TYR A 2 0.33 16.08 -9.37
C TYR A 2 -0.72 15.88 -10.47
N CYS A 3 -1.44 14.76 -10.44
CA CYS A 3 -2.48 14.45 -11.40
C CYS A 3 -3.78 14.22 -10.63
N SER A 4 -4.75 15.10 -10.84
CA SER A 4 -6.14 14.90 -10.40
C SER A 4 -6.92 14.48 -11.64
N VAL A 5 -7.48 13.28 -11.59
CA VAL A 5 -8.19 12.67 -12.70
C VAL A 5 -9.64 12.50 -12.27
N ALA A 6 -10.53 13.27 -12.87
CA ALA A 6 -11.98 13.09 -12.77
C ALA A 6 -12.48 12.49 -14.09
N ASN A 7 -13.42 11.54 -14.03
CA ASN A 7 -14.09 10.93 -15.20
C ASN A 7 -13.23 10.14 -16.22
N ALA A 8 -12.00 9.71 -15.91
CA ALA A 8 -11.22 8.88 -16.85
C ALA A 8 -11.27 7.40 -16.51
N SER A 9 -11.89 6.55 -17.34
CA SER A 9 -11.98 5.10 -17.11
C SER A 9 -10.62 4.39 -17.11
N GLU A 10 -9.60 4.95 -17.77
CA GLU A 10 -8.24 4.40 -17.82
C GLU A 10 -7.18 5.50 -17.70
N LEU A 11 -6.26 5.35 -16.75
CA LEU A 11 -5.10 6.21 -16.55
C LEU A 11 -3.82 5.41 -16.81
N ASN A 12 -3.11 5.73 -17.88
CA ASN A 12 -1.84 5.11 -18.23
C ASN A 12 -0.68 6.13 -18.13
N ILE A 13 0.21 5.91 -17.16
CA ILE A 13 1.38 6.76 -16.93
C ILE A 13 2.62 5.98 -17.33
N GLN A 14 3.30 6.42 -18.40
CA GLN A 14 4.58 5.86 -18.84
C GLN A 14 5.63 6.95 -18.78
N SER A 15 6.51 6.88 -17.78
CA SER A 15 7.57 7.86 -17.64
C SER A 15 8.79 7.27 -16.92
N PRO A 16 9.88 6.96 -17.66
CA PRO A 16 11.11 6.47 -17.05
C PRO A 16 11.87 7.57 -16.29
N SER A 17 11.56 8.85 -16.49
CA SER A 17 12.22 9.96 -15.78
C SER A 17 11.48 10.40 -14.52
N LEU A 18 10.23 9.96 -14.32
CA LEU A 18 9.40 10.38 -13.20
C LEU A 18 10.00 9.89 -11.87
N LYS A 19 10.23 10.82 -10.94
CA LYS A 19 10.75 10.55 -9.59
C LYS A 19 9.67 10.59 -8.52
N GLU A 20 8.63 11.40 -8.74
CA GLU A 20 7.58 11.62 -7.76
C GLU A 20 6.21 11.66 -8.43
N LEU A 21 5.27 10.89 -7.88
CA LEU A 21 3.91 10.80 -8.37
C LEU A 21 2.93 10.85 -7.22
N THR A 22 1.92 11.71 -7.34
CA THR A 22 0.77 11.76 -6.44
C THR A 22 -0.50 11.58 -7.26
N LEU A 23 -1.31 10.59 -6.88
CA LEU A 23 -2.62 10.31 -7.43
C LEU A 23 -3.68 10.42 -6.34
N TYR A 24 -4.78 11.08 -6.65
CA TYR A 24 -5.93 11.24 -5.76
C TYR A 24 -7.20 11.10 -6.60
N PHE A 25 -8.05 10.15 -6.21
CA PHE A 25 -9.33 9.86 -6.86
C PHE A 25 -10.43 10.22 -5.87
N ASP A 26 -11.40 11.07 -6.27
CA ASP A 26 -12.55 11.45 -5.44
C ASP A 26 -13.69 10.40 -5.52
N PRO A 27 -14.48 10.18 -4.45
CA PRO A 27 -15.59 9.22 -4.51
C PRO A 27 -16.82 9.95 -5.10
N PRO A 28 -17.71 9.27 -5.86
CA PRO A 28 -17.83 7.85 -6.06
C PRO A 28 -17.47 7.48 -7.51
N ASP A 29 -16.25 7.76 -7.96
CA ASP A 29 -15.96 7.60 -9.38
C ASP A 29 -15.60 6.15 -9.74
N ILE A 30 -16.51 5.57 -10.54
CA ILE A 30 -16.32 4.63 -11.66
C ILE A 30 -15.00 3.83 -11.64
N ASP A 31 -15.10 2.50 -11.67
CA ASP A 31 -14.01 1.53 -11.86
C ASP A 31 -12.88 2.05 -12.79
N HIS A 32 -11.84 2.63 -12.19
CA HIS A 32 -10.71 3.25 -12.89
C HIS A 32 -9.58 2.23 -13.06
N SER A 33 -9.17 1.96 -14.30
CA SER A 33 -7.96 1.18 -14.57
C SER A 33 -6.73 2.07 -14.51
N VAL A 34 -5.86 1.87 -13.52
CA VAL A 34 -4.62 2.63 -13.39
C VAL A 34 -3.41 1.74 -13.73
N VAL A 35 -2.69 2.09 -14.78
CA VAL A 35 -1.45 1.42 -15.19
C VAL A 35 -0.30 2.42 -15.07
N ILE A 36 0.66 2.14 -14.19
CA ILE A 36 1.83 2.99 -13.98
C ILE A 36 3.08 2.21 -14.33
N ASN A 37 3.79 2.68 -15.35
CA ASN A 37 5.12 2.23 -15.71
C ASN A 37 6.13 3.37 -15.48
N ALA A 38 6.57 3.49 -14.24
CA ALA A 38 7.55 4.48 -13.80
C ALA A 38 8.63 3.76 -12.96
N PRO A 39 9.58 3.04 -13.60
CA PRO A 39 10.52 2.17 -12.89
C PRO A 39 11.48 2.92 -11.97
N ASN A 40 11.75 4.20 -12.27
CA ASN A 40 12.66 5.07 -11.53
C ASN A 40 11.96 5.95 -10.49
N LEU A 41 10.67 5.70 -10.22
CA LEU A 41 9.89 6.42 -9.22
C LEU A 41 10.47 6.17 -7.83
N VAL A 42 10.69 7.24 -7.07
CA VAL A 42 11.30 7.22 -5.74
C VAL A 42 10.24 7.45 -4.66
N TYR A 43 9.27 8.32 -4.96
CA TYR A 43 8.19 8.66 -4.05
C TYR A 43 6.82 8.50 -4.71
N PHE A 44 5.95 7.74 -4.05
CA PHE A 44 4.59 7.49 -4.51
C PHE A 44 3.57 7.85 -3.42
N ARG A 45 2.57 8.65 -3.79
CA ARG A 45 1.42 8.94 -2.95
C ARG A 45 0.14 8.57 -3.70
N TYR A 46 -0.74 7.85 -3.04
CA TYR A 46 -2.04 7.47 -3.56
C TYR A 46 -3.13 7.73 -2.52
N GLY A 47 -4.26 8.29 -2.94
CA GLY A 47 -5.51 8.32 -2.16
C GLY A 47 -6.72 7.99 -3.03
N GLY A 48 -7.61 7.14 -2.54
CA GLY A 48 -8.82 6.74 -3.27
C GLY A 48 -9.41 5.42 -2.77
N ASP A 49 -10.50 4.98 -3.40
CA ASP A 49 -11.04 3.63 -3.19
C ASP A 49 -10.21 2.60 -3.97
N ILE A 50 -10.11 1.39 -3.43
CA ILE A 50 -9.24 0.36 -3.98
C ILE A 50 -10.07 -0.63 -4.78
N ASP A 51 -10.47 -0.26 -5.99
CA ASP A 51 -11.15 -1.21 -6.87
C ASP A 51 -10.17 -2.04 -7.71
N ARG A 52 -8.94 -1.56 -7.98
CA ARG A 52 -7.91 -2.31 -8.74
C ARG A 52 -6.47 -2.09 -8.27
N VAL A 53 -5.73 -3.20 -8.30
CA VAL A 53 -4.29 -3.47 -8.13
C VAL A 53 -3.34 -2.25 -8.18
N TYR A 54 -2.64 -1.98 -7.09
CA TYR A 54 -1.56 -0.97 -7.03
C TYR A 54 -0.28 -1.45 -7.74
N PRO A 55 0.33 -0.73 -8.69
CA PRO A 55 1.54 -1.22 -9.36
C PRO A 55 2.84 -1.00 -8.55
N LEU A 56 2.81 -1.13 -7.22
CA LEU A 56 4.00 -0.94 -6.35
C LEU A 56 5.14 -1.87 -6.78
N GLY A 57 4.83 -3.10 -7.17
CA GLY A 57 5.84 -4.06 -7.58
C GLY A 57 6.63 -3.64 -8.83
N ASN A 58 6.08 -2.76 -9.67
CA ASN A 58 6.73 -2.26 -10.89
C ASN A 58 7.71 -1.11 -10.62
N MET A 59 7.63 -0.45 -9.46
CA MET A 59 8.39 0.75 -9.12
C MET A 59 9.73 0.37 -8.47
N LYS A 60 10.66 -0.16 -9.27
CA LYS A 60 11.92 -0.76 -8.77
C LYS A 60 12.76 0.15 -7.87
N SER A 61 12.70 1.48 -8.05
CA SER A 61 13.45 2.45 -7.23
C SER A 61 12.67 3.07 -6.07
N LEU A 62 11.50 2.54 -5.71
CA LEU A 62 10.62 3.18 -4.73
C LEU A 62 11.23 3.15 -3.33
N GLU A 63 11.45 4.33 -2.76
CA GLU A 63 12.00 4.50 -1.42
C GLU A 63 10.94 4.86 -0.38
N LYS A 64 9.90 5.59 -0.79
CA LYS A 64 8.82 6.03 0.09
C LYS A 64 7.45 5.89 -0.56
N ALA A 65 6.50 5.33 0.18
CA ALA A 65 5.11 5.19 -0.25
C ALA A 65 4.14 5.75 0.80
N GLN A 66 3.10 6.45 0.36
CA GLN A 66 1.98 6.87 1.20
C GLN A 66 0.66 6.44 0.54
N ILE A 67 -0.10 5.61 1.24
CA ILE A 67 -1.30 4.97 0.73
C ILE A 67 -2.47 5.33 1.65
N TYR A 68 -3.39 6.12 1.11
CA TYR A 68 -4.60 6.56 1.78
C TYR A 68 -5.78 5.76 1.24
N ILE A 69 -6.26 4.81 2.04
CA ILE A 69 -7.36 3.92 1.66
C ILE A 69 -8.66 4.54 2.14
N TRP A 70 -9.59 4.79 1.23
CA TRP A 70 -10.91 5.30 1.61
C TRP A 70 -11.90 4.21 2.01
N PHE A 71 -12.97 4.64 2.68
CA PHE A 71 -14.03 3.77 3.14
C PHE A 71 -14.81 3.17 1.95
N GLY A 72 -14.41 1.99 1.49
CA GLY A 72 -15.13 1.27 0.46
C GLY A 72 -14.64 -0.16 0.34
N SER A 73 -15.54 -1.13 0.48
CA SER A 73 -15.32 -2.59 0.30
C SER A 73 -14.53 -3.37 1.37
N GLU A 74 -14.95 -4.63 1.54
CA GLU A 74 -14.23 -5.62 2.34
C GLU A 74 -12.89 -6.07 1.71
N THR A 75 -12.58 -5.59 0.50
CA THR A 75 -11.54 -6.13 -0.38
C THR A 75 -10.28 -5.26 -0.50
N ASN A 76 -10.26 -4.08 0.13
CA ASN A 76 -9.14 -3.12 0.00
C ASN A 76 -7.78 -3.70 0.39
N ALA A 77 -7.72 -4.47 1.49
CA ALA A 77 -6.49 -5.13 1.90
C ALA A 77 -6.03 -6.19 0.88
N ALA A 78 -6.96 -6.88 0.22
CA ALA A 78 -6.66 -7.87 -0.83
C ALA A 78 -6.07 -7.20 -2.07
N HIS A 79 -6.66 -6.08 -2.48
CA HIS A 79 -6.20 -5.33 -3.65
C HIS A 79 -4.86 -4.61 -3.40
N LEU A 80 -4.63 -4.12 -2.17
CA LEU A 80 -3.31 -3.64 -1.75
C LEU A 80 -2.27 -4.74 -1.86
N TYR A 81 -2.56 -5.93 -1.32
CA TYR A 81 -1.67 -7.07 -1.39
C TYR A 81 -1.39 -7.52 -2.84
N GLN A 82 -2.43 -7.63 -3.68
CA GLN A 82 -2.30 -7.96 -5.10
C GLN A 82 -1.41 -6.97 -5.84
N GLY A 83 -1.55 -5.68 -5.53
CA GLY A 83 -0.72 -4.65 -6.09
C GLY A 83 0.76 -4.79 -5.77
N ILE A 84 1.06 -5.18 -4.54
CA ILE A 84 2.43 -5.47 -4.15
C ILE A 84 2.96 -6.68 -4.95
N CYS A 85 2.18 -7.75 -5.08
CA CYS A 85 2.69 -9.03 -5.56
C CYS A 85 2.94 -9.17 -7.07
N ASN A 86 2.45 -8.28 -7.94
CA ASN A 86 2.65 -8.25 -9.41
C ASN A 86 2.28 -9.53 -10.22
N ASN A 87 2.26 -10.73 -9.63
CA ASN A 87 2.03 -12.04 -10.24
C ASN A 87 1.12 -12.88 -9.33
N TYR A 88 -0.18 -12.66 -9.44
CA TYR A 88 -1.19 -13.41 -8.68
C TYR A 88 -1.63 -14.67 -9.45
N ALA A 89 -1.60 -15.82 -8.80
CA ALA A 89 -2.05 -17.10 -9.36
C ALA A 89 -2.98 -17.87 -8.40
N GLY A 90 -4.18 -17.34 -8.09
CA GLY A 90 -5.28 -18.16 -7.58
C GLY A 90 -6.01 -17.68 -6.32
N THR A 91 -7.16 -18.27 -6.04
CA THR A 91 -8.20 -17.79 -5.10
C THR A 91 -7.92 -18.02 -3.60
N GLN A 92 -6.68 -18.31 -3.20
CA GLN A 92 -6.29 -18.44 -1.79
C GLN A 92 -5.17 -17.47 -1.44
N TRP A 93 -5.52 -16.46 -0.65
CA TRP A 93 -4.69 -15.33 -0.22
C TRP A 93 -3.44 -15.71 0.61
N LYS A 94 -3.28 -16.96 1.05
CA LYS A 94 -2.11 -17.44 1.83
C LYS A 94 -0.90 -17.89 0.98
N ALA A 95 -1.08 -18.04 -0.31
CA ALA A 95 0.04 -18.14 -1.26
C ALA A 95 0.07 -16.84 -2.08
N LEU A 96 1.07 -16.62 -2.95
CA LEU A 96 0.98 -15.77 -4.17
C LEU A 96 1.70 -14.42 -4.21
N CYS A 97 2.79 -14.24 -3.46
CA CYS A 97 3.92 -13.46 -3.99
C CYS A 97 4.97 -14.47 -4.46
N ILE A 98 5.00 -14.80 -5.76
CA ILE A 98 5.99 -15.76 -6.32
C ILE A 98 7.41 -15.19 -6.17
N GLU A 99 7.55 -13.88 -6.34
CA GLU A 99 8.78 -13.13 -6.13
C GLU A 99 8.48 -11.87 -5.32
N ILE A 100 9.35 -11.59 -4.34
CA ILE A 100 9.28 -10.35 -3.57
C ILE A 100 9.69 -9.20 -4.49
N PRO A 101 8.89 -8.13 -4.64
CA PRO A 101 9.29 -7.00 -5.45
C PRO A 101 10.62 -6.40 -5.01
N SER A 102 11.50 -6.12 -5.96
CA SER A 102 12.83 -5.55 -5.68
C SER A 102 12.79 -4.23 -4.89
N CYS A 103 11.74 -3.43 -5.09
CA CYS A 103 11.55 -2.20 -4.32
C CYS A 103 11.38 -2.50 -2.83
N LEU A 104 10.65 -3.56 -2.48
CA LEU A 104 10.41 -3.95 -1.11
C LEU A 104 11.70 -4.42 -0.43
N SER A 105 12.48 -5.27 -1.11
CA SER A 105 13.69 -5.85 -0.53
C SER A 105 14.86 -4.86 -0.42
N PHE A 106 15.04 -3.96 -1.39
CA PHE A 106 16.28 -3.16 -1.48
C PHE A 106 16.09 -1.65 -1.36
N HIS A 107 14.88 -1.12 -1.52
CA HIS A 107 14.70 0.32 -1.68
C HIS A 107 13.72 0.95 -0.69
N LEU A 108 12.64 0.27 -0.32
CA LEU A 108 11.56 0.83 0.48
C LEU A 108 12.02 1.07 1.93
N LYS A 109 12.23 2.34 2.28
CA LYS A 109 12.64 2.78 3.62
C LYS A 109 11.45 3.23 4.46
N GLU A 110 10.41 3.76 3.83
CA GLU A 110 9.23 4.26 4.54
C GLU A 110 7.93 3.90 3.82
N ILE A 111 6.96 3.38 4.58
CA ILE A 111 5.59 3.23 4.11
C ILE A 111 4.60 3.75 5.14
N GLU A 112 3.66 4.57 4.69
CA GLU A 112 2.51 5.02 5.46
C GLU A 112 1.24 4.45 4.86
N ILE A 113 0.41 3.86 5.70
CA ILE A 113 -0.88 3.29 5.33
C ILE A 113 -1.93 3.90 6.24
N GLU A 114 -2.85 4.68 5.68
CA GLU A 114 -4.03 5.14 6.39
C GLU A 114 -5.17 4.14 6.20
N ILE A 115 -5.66 3.62 7.33
CA ILE A 115 -6.61 2.51 7.34
C ILE A 115 -7.99 2.98 7.81
N PRO A 116 -9.07 2.66 7.06
CA PRO A 116 -10.43 2.97 7.50
C PRO A 116 -10.96 1.98 8.54
N ARG A 117 -10.36 0.78 8.62
CA ARG A 117 -10.70 -0.29 9.57
C ARG A 117 -9.51 -1.23 9.81
N ILE A 118 -9.52 -1.98 10.91
CA ILE A 118 -8.60 -3.10 11.10
C ILE A 118 -9.30 -4.45 10.92
N ASP A 119 -8.83 -5.23 9.95
CA ASP A 119 -9.23 -6.61 9.72
C ASP A 119 -7.98 -7.52 9.64
N THR A 120 -8.22 -8.82 9.57
CA THR A 120 -7.15 -9.83 9.53
C THR A 120 -6.22 -9.63 8.34
N LEU A 121 -6.76 -9.18 7.20
CA LEU A 121 -5.99 -9.03 5.97
C LEU A 121 -5.06 -7.81 6.03
N MET A 122 -5.50 -6.71 6.63
CA MET A 122 -4.61 -5.57 6.90
C MET A 122 -3.46 -5.93 7.84
N ILE A 123 -3.72 -6.76 8.86
CA ILE A 123 -2.68 -7.29 9.75
C ILE A 123 -1.65 -8.11 8.97
N GLU A 124 -2.10 -8.91 8.02
CA GLU A 124 -1.22 -9.73 7.17
C GLU A 124 -0.41 -8.89 6.19
N VAL A 125 -0.99 -7.84 5.60
CA VAL A 125 -0.24 -6.87 4.79
C VAL A 125 0.87 -6.23 5.63
N VAL A 126 0.57 -5.80 6.85
CA VAL A 126 1.58 -5.24 7.77
C VAL A 126 2.67 -6.27 8.10
N SER A 127 2.28 -7.53 8.39
CA SER A 127 3.26 -8.61 8.61
C SER A 127 4.13 -8.82 7.37
N TYR A 128 3.54 -8.82 6.18
CA TYR A 128 4.26 -9.00 4.93
C TYR A 128 5.32 -7.92 4.71
N PHE A 129 4.99 -6.64 4.94
CA PHE A 129 5.99 -5.57 4.90
C PHE A 129 7.10 -5.80 5.93
N LEU A 130 6.76 -6.19 7.15
CA LEU A 130 7.74 -6.46 8.20
C LEU A 130 8.69 -7.62 7.90
N ASP A 131 8.18 -8.67 7.26
CA ASP A 131 8.93 -9.88 6.96
C ASP A 131 9.81 -9.75 5.71
N ASN A 132 9.37 -8.93 4.73
CA ASN A 132 9.99 -8.89 3.39
C ASN A 132 10.73 -7.58 3.08
N ALA A 133 10.45 -6.48 3.78
CA ALA A 133 11.08 -5.19 3.53
C ALA A 133 12.37 -5.01 4.35
N MET A 134 13.50 -5.49 3.80
CA MET A 134 14.75 -5.65 4.54
C MET A 134 15.41 -4.33 4.96
N VAL A 135 15.14 -3.25 4.23
CA VAL A 135 15.69 -1.90 4.48
C VAL A 135 14.65 -0.93 5.06
N LEU A 136 13.48 -1.44 5.46
CA LEU A 136 12.39 -0.62 5.99
C LEU A 136 12.78 0.00 7.33
N GLU A 137 12.84 1.32 7.36
CA GLU A 137 13.16 2.12 8.55
C GLU A 137 11.88 2.49 9.30
N ARG A 138 10.81 2.82 8.57
CA ARG A 138 9.56 3.36 9.11
C ARG A 138 8.34 2.72 8.47
N LEU A 139 7.52 2.06 9.29
CA LEU A 139 6.17 1.64 8.92
C LEU A 139 5.18 2.46 9.76
N ILE A 140 4.33 3.22 9.10
CA ILE A 140 3.38 4.13 9.75
C ILE A 140 1.97 3.64 9.45
N ILE A 141 1.20 3.34 10.50
CA ILE A 141 -0.22 3.02 10.38
C ILE A 141 -1.02 4.18 10.95
N SER A 142 -1.71 4.90 10.07
CA SER A 142 -2.59 6.01 10.44
C SER A 142 -4.02 5.50 10.63
N MET A 143 -4.61 5.82 11.78
CA MET A 143 -5.94 5.36 12.19
C MET A 143 -6.92 6.52 12.36
N ASN A 144 -6.72 7.65 11.67
CA ASN A 144 -7.49 8.89 11.85
C ASN A 144 -9.01 8.69 11.84
N TRP A 145 -9.45 7.74 11.02
CA TRP A 145 -10.85 7.40 10.77
C TRP A 145 -11.50 6.49 11.81
N LEU A 146 -10.71 5.89 12.71
CA LEU A 146 -11.18 4.95 13.72
C LEU A 146 -11.66 5.65 14.99
N THR A 147 -12.71 5.11 15.60
CA THR A 147 -13.12 5.48 16.96
C THR A 147 -12.02 5.13 17.97
N ALA A 148 -12.05 5.75 19.15
CA ALA A 148 -11.07 5.46 20.21
C ALA A 148 -11.04 3.97 20.63
N ILE A 149 -12.18 3.28 20.58
CA ILE A 149 -12.29 1.85 20.90
C ILE A 149 -11.60 1.01 19.82
N GLU A 150 -11.86 1.32 18.54
CA GLU A 150 -11.24 0.65 17.40
C GLU A 150 -9.73 0.89 17.37
N LYS A 151 -9.28 2.13 17.59
CA LYS A 151 -7.85 2.47 17.73
C LYS A 151 -7.17 1.61 18.79
N ARG A 152 -7.81 1.45 19.95
CA ARG A 152 -7.27 0.63 21.05
C ARG A 152 -7.17 -0.84 20.65
N LYS A 153 -8.21 -1.40 20.03
CA LYS A 153 -8.21 -2.79 19.55
C LYS A 153 -7.13 -3.00 18.50
N ALA A 154 -7.05 -2.09 17.52
CA ALA A 154 -6.09 -2.14 16.44
C ALA A 154 -4.65 -2.06 16.96
N ARG A 155 -4.37 -1.11 17.85
CA ARG A 155 -3.07 -0.99 18.51
C ARG A 155 -2.69 -2.28 19.22
N ASN A 156 -3.59 -2.92 19.96
CA ASN A 156 -3.29 -4.17 20.66
C ASN A 156 -2.92 -5.31 19.70
N GLN A 157 -3.62 -5.44 18.57
CA GLN A 157 -3.33 -6.46 17.56
C GLN A 157 -1.98 -6.19 16.87
N LEU A 158 -1.74 -4.95 16.44
CA LEU A 158 -0.50 -4.57 15.79
C LEU A 158 0.70 -4.70 16.73
N LEU A 159 0.58 -4.27 18.00
CA LEU A 159 1.64 -4.41 19.01
C LEU A 159 2.12 -5.86 19.20
N GLN A 160 1.29 -6.87 18.94
CA GLN A 160 1.71 -8.28 18.99
C GLN A 160 2.67 -8.62 17.85
N LEU A 161 2.43 -8.09 16.65
CA LEU A 161 3.32 -8.22 15.49
C LEU A 161 4.65 -7.48 15.74
N LEU A 162 4.61 -6.34 16.44
CA LEU A 162 5.81 -5.53 16.67
C LEU A 162 6.87 -6.21 17.52
N LYS A 163 6.49 -7.16 18.39
CA LYS A 163 7.45 -7.86 19.26
C LYS A 163 8.42 -8.75 18.49
N SER A 164 8.14 -9.09 17.24
CA SER A 164 9.01 -9.94 16.41
C SER A 164 10.05 -9.16 15.60
N SER A 165 9.81 -7.88 15.26
CA SER A 165 10.71 -7.11 14.38
C SER A 165 11.72 -6.26 15.17
N LYS A 166 13.02 -6.49 14.92
CA LYS A 166 14.13 -5.79 15.62
C LYS A 166 14.74 -4.64 14.82
N LYS A 167 14.29 -4.39 13.58
CA LYS A 167 14.98 -3.48 12.63
C LYS A 167 14.17 -2.26 12.17
N CYS A 168 12.84 -2.30 12.24
CA CYS A 168 11.95 -1.24 11.76
C CYS A 168 11.33 -0.46 12.93
N LEU A 169 11.32 0.87 12.85
CA LEU A 169 10.51 1.71 13.73
C LEU A 169 9.07 1.68 13.22
N ILE A 170 8.12 1.31 14.07
CA ILE A 170 6.70 1.35 13.72
C ILE A 170 6.02 2.45 14.52
N MET A 171 5.38 3.38 13.80
CA MET A 171 4.61 4.46 14.40
C MET A 171 3.12 4.21 14.13
N ILE A 172 2.32 4.24 15.19
CA ILE A 172 0.86 4.16 15.11
C ILE A 172 0.33 5.54 15.47
N LEU A 173 -0.36 6.19 14.54
CA LEU A 173 -0.88 7.56 14.67
C LEU A 173 -2.41 7.57 14.70
#